data_AF-A0A1C4VUM5-F1
#
_entry.id   AF-A0A1C4VUM5-F1
#
_cell.length_a   1.000
_cell.length_b   1.000
_cell.length_c   1.000
_cell.angle_alpha   90.00
_cell.angle_beta   90.00
_cell.angle_gamma   90.00
#
_symmetry.space_group_name_H-M   'P 1'
#
loop_
_entity.id
_entity.type
_entity.pdbx_description
1 polymer ?
#
loop_
_entity_poly.entity_id
_entity_poly.type
_entity_poly.pdbx_seq_one_letter_code
_entity_poly.pdbx_strand_id
1 'polypeptide(L)'
;MSYDPVEYGTVGRYAASANELGELRLPAAGQYAIFAVGFSPSHPDCQIIGADRAVVPAKLITIAPGDYGGDAATYTWVASFDVPVPGTYSLSCQTYDQQASYTVGEVPQIRGAVSALIHWPLIAICLLGALPGLLIIAETVRRRTRRRLAQGAMPEL
;
A
#
# COMPACT_ATOMS: atom_id res chain seq x y z
N MET A 1 16.45 -6.12 8.32
CA MET A 1 15.98 -5.54 9.59
C MET A 1 14.61 -6.15 9.79
N SER A 2 14.48 -7.10 10.72
CA SER A 2 13.21 -7.76 11.01
C SER A 2 12.33 -6.79 11.80
N TYR A 3 11.05 -6.72 11.45
CA TYR A 3 10.04 -5.94 12.15
C TYR A 3 8.92 -6.88 12.56
N ASP A 4 8.84 -7.15 13.86
CA ASP A 4 7.71 -7.85 14.46
C ASP A 4 6.81 -6.77 15.10
N PRO A 5 5.57 -6.59 14.63
CA PRO A 5 4.66 -5.62 15.22
C PRO A 5 4.32 -6.01 16.66
N VAL A 6 4.13 -5.02 17.53
CA VAL A 6 3.50 -5.25 18.83
C VAL A 6 2.05 -5.67 18.57
N GLU A 7 1.67 -6.88 18.98
CA GLU A 7 0.35 -7.43 18.71
C GLU A 7 -0.66 -7.00 19.80
N TYR A 8 -1.67 -6.21 19.40
CA TYR A 8 -2.77 -5.77 20.26
C TYR A 8 -4.04 -6.62 20.12
N GLY A 9 -4.03 -7.57 19.19
CA GLY A 9 -5.11 -8.51 18.92
C GLY A 9 -5.02 -9.08 17.50
N THR A 10 -5.66 -10.23 17.29
CA THR A 10 -5.62 -10.97 16.02
C THR A 10 -7.03 -11.41 15.61
N VAL A 11 -7.25 -11.53 14.31
CA VAL A 11 -8.48 -12.11 13.72
C VAL A 11 -8.12 -13.01 12.55
N GLY A 12 -8.84 -14.12 12.39
CA GLY A 12 -8.64 -15.07 11.29
C GLY A 12 -8.29 -16.48 11.76
N ARG A 13 -7.96 -17.35 10.80
CA ARG A 13 -7.83 -18.80 11.02
C ARG A 13 -6.76 -19.17 12.05
N TYR A 14 -5.70 -18.37 12.16
CA TYR A 14 -4.59 -18.59 13.09
C TYR A 14 -4.68 -17.71 14.35
N ALA A 15 -5.75 -16.94 14.53
CA ALA A 15 -5.98 -16.19 15.76
C ALA A 15 -6.39 -17.13 16.88
N ALA A 16 -5.89 -16.91 18.10
CA ALA A 16 -6.25 -17.69 19.29
C ALA A 16 -7.76 -17.64 19.62
N SER A 17 -8.49 -16.66 19.09
CA SER A 17 -9.95 -16.55 19.14
C SER A 17 -10.56 -16.72 17.74
N ALA A 18 -10.94 -17.94 17.39
CA ALA A 18 -11.59 -18.27 16.11
C ALA A 18 -13.10 -17.92 16.09
N ASN A 19 -13.51 -16.79 16.67
CA ASN A 19 -14.88 -16.26 16.55
C ASN A 19 -14.85 -14.93 15.78
N GLU A 20 -15.91 -14.68 15.01
CA GLU A 20 -16.09 -13.71 13.90
C GLU A 20 -15.66 -12.25 14.14
N LEU A 21 -15.36 -11.88 15.38
CA LEU A 21 -14.86 -10.58 15.81
C LEU A 21 -13.66 -10.79 16.75
N GLY A 22 -12.46 -10.42 16.30
CA GLY A 22 -11.25 -10.44 17.13
C GLY A 22 -11.28 -9.30 18.15
N GLU A 23 -11.08 -9.59 19.43
CA GLU A 23 -10.96 -8.56 20.47
C GLU A 23 -9.60 -7.86 20.36
N LEU A 24 -9.61 -6.53 20.33
CA LEU A 24 -8.43 -5.67 20.35
C LEU A 24 -8.38 -4.90 21.67
N ARG A 25 -7.21 -4.86 22.30
CA ARG A 25 -6.98 -4.02 23.50
C ARG A 25 -6.00 -2.92 23.17
N LEU A 26 -6.53 -1.71 22.99
CA LEU A 26 -5.77 -0.56 22.51
C LEU A 26 -5.48 0.37 23.69
N PRO A 27 -4.21 0.48 24.14
CA PRO A 27 -3.86 1.13 25.40
C PRO A 27 -3.91 2.65 25.35
N ALA A 28 -3.90 3.25 24.16
CA ALA A 28 -3.88 4.70 23.97
C ALA A 28 -4.74 5.13 22.77
N ALA A 29 -5.18 6.39 22.79
CA ALA A 29 -5.68 7.05 21.58
C ALA A 29 -4.51 7.24 20.58
N GLY A 30 -4.80 7.13 19.29
CA GLY A 30 -3.78 7.23 18.25
C GLY A 30 -4.08 6.40 17.01
N GLN A 31 -3.12 6.34 16.10
CA GLN A 31 -3.25 5.58 14.87
C GLN A 31 -2.65 4.18 15.04
N TYR A 32 -3.38 3.18 14.56
CA TYR A 32 -2.96 1.78 14.56
C TYR A 32 -2.99 1.22 13.14
N ALA A 33 -2.18 0.19 12.92
CA ALA A 33 -2.05 -0.50 11.64
C ALA A 33 -2.63 -1.91 11.73
N ILE A 34 -3.25 -2.36 10.63
CA ILE A 34 -3.72 -3.72 10.42
C ILE A 34 -2.73 -4.39 9.47
N PHE A 35 -2.16 -5.50 9.91
CA PHE A 35 -1.22 -6.30 9.14
C PHE A 35 -1.85 -7.63 8.78
N ALA A 36 -1.80 -8.01 7.50
CA ALA A 36 -2.06 -9.39 7.09
C ALA A 36 -0.86 -10.26 7.42
N VAL A 37 -1.10 -11.48 7.91
CA VAL A 37 -0.08 -12.45 8.32
C VAL A 37 0.00 -13.57 7.26
N GLY A 38 1.19 -13.84 6.76
CA GLY A 38 1.44 -14.86 5.73
C GLY A 38 1.15 -14.33 4.33
N PHE A 39 0.13 -14.88 3.65
CA PHE A 39 -0.31 -14.39 2.35
C PHE A 39 -1.28 -13.22 2.53
N SER A 40 -0.91 -12.04 2.03
CA SER A 40 -1.76 -10.85 2.07
C SER A 40 -2.84 -10.92 0.98
N PRO A 41 -4.14 -10.99 1.32
CA PRO A 41 -5.18 -10.90 0.32
C PRO A 41 -5.24 -9.49 -0.28
N SER A 42 -5.63 -9.42 -1.55
CA SER A 42 -5.89 -8.14 -2.22
C SER A 42 -7.23 -7.57 -1.73
N HIS A 43 -7.18 -6.43 -1.04
CA HIS A 43 -8.34 -5.64 -0.58
C HIS A 43 -9.19 -6.29 0.53
N PRO A 44 -8.66 -6.46 1.75
CA PRO A 44 -9.49 -6.85 2.89
C PRO A 44 -10.47 -5.74 3.27
N ASP A 45 -11.74 -6.10 3.52
CA ASP A 45 -12.73 -5.18 4.11
C ASP A 45 -12.72 -5.35 5.62
N CYS A 46 -11.94 -4.50 6.30
CA CYS A 46 -11.80 -4.53 7.75
C CYS A 46 -12.64 -3.43 8.41
N GLN A 47 -13.49 -3.85 9.36
CA GLN A 47 -14.33 -2.98 10.18
C GLN A 47 -13.87 -3.05 11.64
N ILE A 48 -13.67 -1.88 12.23
CA ILE A 48 -13.36 -1.73 13.65
C ILE A 48 -14.62 -1.23 14.34
N ILE A 49 -15.04 -1.92 15.39
CA ILE A 49 -16.22 -1.57 16.18
C ILE A 49 -15.72 -1.12 17.56
N GLY A 50 -16.01 0.13 17.91
CA GLY A 50 -15.71 0.72 19.21
C GLY A 50 -16.56 0.16 20.35
N ALA A 51 -16.14 0.44 21.58
CA ALA A 51 -16.86 0.03 22.79
C ALA A 51 -18.31 0.58 22.85
N ASP A 52 -18.54 1.74 22.24
CA ASP A 52 -19.85 2.37 22.06
C ASP A 52 -20.63 1.85 20.82
N ARG A 53 -20.10 0.82 20.16
CA ARG A 53 -20.56 0.28 18.87
C ARG A 53 -20.45 1.26 17.70
N ALA A 54 -19.70 2.36 17.85
CA ALA A 54 -19.38 3.20 16.71
C ALA A 54 -18.46 2.43 15.75
N VAL A 55 -18.81 2.44 14.46
CA VAL A 55 -17.92 1.91 13.42
C VAL A 55 -16.81 2.92 13.19
N VAL A 56 -15.58 2.49 13.45
CA VAL A 56 -14.38 3.25 13.14
C VAL A 56 -13.92 2.83 11.74
N PRO A 57 -13.93 3.75 10.76
CA PRO A 57 -13.56 3.41 9.39
C PRO A 57 -12.06 3.08 9.29
N ALA A 58 -11.74 1.94 8.70
CA ALA A 58 -10.37 1.61 8.30
C ALA A 58 -10.03 2.31 6.97
N LYS A 59 -8.85 2.93 6.92
CA LYS A 59 -8.25 3.49 5.71
C LYS A 59 -7.35 2.45 5.07
N LEU A 60 -7.76 1.93 3.92
CA LEU A 60 -6.99 0.96 3.15
C LEU A 60 -5.68 1.60 2.66
N ILE A 61 -4.58 0.87 2.80
CA ILE A 61 -3.29 1.28 2.24
C ILE A 61 -3.24 0.79 0.79
N THR A 62 -3.20 1.72 -0.16
CA THR A 62 -3.18 1.41 -1.60
C THR A 62 -1.81 1.02 -2.12
N ILE A 63 -0.74 1.40 -1.42
CA ILE A 63 0.64 1.03 -1.74
C ILE A 63 1.31 0.61 -0.43
N ALA A 64 1.40 -0.71 -0.20
CA ALA A 64 2.12 -1.23 0.96
C ALA A 64 3.61 -0.87 0.82
N PRO A 65 4.28 -0.36 1.87
CA PRO A 65 5.70 0.00 1.81
C PRO A 65 6.65 -1.20 1.61
N GLY A 66 6.11 -2.42 1.58
CA GLY A 66 6.82 -3.69 1.51
C GLY A 66 6.24 -4.70 2.50
N ASP A 67 6.68 -5.95 2.37
CA ASP A 67 6.44 -6.98 3.38
C ASP A 67 7.44 -6.83 4.52
N TYR A 68 6.93 -6.78 5.74
CA TYR A 68 7.71 -6.77 6.98
C TYR A 68 7.85 -8.22 7.45
N GLY A 69 9.03 -8.82 7.25
CA GLY A 69 9.29 -10.21 7.63
C GLY A 69 10.14 -10.33 8.89
N GLY A 70 9.73 -11.20 9.80
CA GLY A 70 10.55 -11.76 10.87
C GLY A 70 10.80 -13.25 10.66
N ASP A 71 11.57 -13.87 11.54
CA ASP A 71 11.98 -15.28 11.42
C ASP A 71 10.80 -16.29 11.54
N ALA A 72 9.61 -15.80 11.95
CA ALA A 72 8.43 -16.62 12.22
C ALA A 72 7.22 -16.34 11.29
N ALA A 73 7.10 -15.13 10.73
CA ALA A 73 5.98 -14.77 9.85
C ALA A 73 6.30 -13.56 8.94
N THR A 74 5.59 -13.49 7.81
CA THR A 74 5.56 -12.31 6.94
C THR A 74 4.33 -11.47 7.29
N TYR A 75 4.53 -10.18 7.53
CA TYR A 75 3.48 -9.21 7.84
C TYR A 75 3.37 -8.16 6.72
N THR A 76 2.19 -7.99 6.14
CA THR A 76 1.93 -6.98 5.12
C THR A 76 0.98 -5.93 5.65
N TRP A 77 1.36 -4.64 5.62
CA TRP A 77 0.49 -3.56 6.09
C TRP A 77 -0.64 -3.31 5.08
N VAL A 78 -1.90 -3.57 5.48
CA VAL A 78 -3.07 -3.51 4.58
C VAL A 78 -4.01 -2.33 4.85
N ALA A 79 -4.10 -1.87 6.10
CA ALA A 79 -4.99 -0.78 6.48
C ALA A 79 -4.50 -0.06 7.75
N SER A 80 -5.03 1.13 8.00
CA SER A 80 -4.82 1.88 9.24
C SER A 80 -6.13 2.43 9.77
N PHE A 81 -6.23 2.67 11.07
CA PHE A 81 -7.41 3.28 11.68
C PHE A 81 -7.03 4.16 12.87
N ASP A 82 -7.88 5.14 13.15
CA ASP A 82 -7.66 6.12 14.20
C ASP A 82 -8.53 5.78 15.42
N VAL A 83 -7.91 5.63 16.59
CA VAL A 83 -8.56 5.31 17.86
C VAL A 83 -8.74 6.58 18.66
N PRO A 84 -9.98 7.02 18.94
CA PRO A 84 -10.23 8.26 19.66
C PRO A 84 -9.97 8.15 21.17
N VAL A 85 -10.23 6.98 21.75
CA VAL A 85 -10.06 6.71 23.19
C VAL A 85 -9.49 5.32 23.44
N PRO A 86 -8.65 5.13 24.46
CA PRO A 86 -8.15 3.81 24.83
C PRO A 86 -9.31 2.90 25.27
N GLY A 87 -9.20 1.60 24.97
CA GLY A 87 -10.23 0.63 25.36
C GLY A 87 -10.23 -0.65 24.53
N THR A 88 -11.33 -1.39 24.67
CA THR A 88 -11.57 -2.62 23.93
C THR A 88 -12.34 -2.33 22.66
N TYR A 89 -11.84 -2.87 21.55
CA TYR A 89 -12.45 -2.78 20.23
C TYR A 89 -12.65 -4.17 19.66
N SER A 90 -13.50 -4.28 18.66
CA SER A 90 -13.64 -5.52 17.88
C SER A 90 -13.21 -5.28 16.45
N LEU A 91 -12.47 -6.24 15.88
CA LEU A 91 -12.05 -6.26 14.49
C LEU A 91 -12.77 -7.38 13.75
N SER A 92 -13.44 -7.04 12.66
CA SER A 92 -13.90 -8.00 11.66
C SER A 92 -13.20 -7.70 10.35
N CYS A 93 -12.64 -8.70 9.69
CA CYS A 93 -12.10 -8.54 8.34
C CYS A 93 -12.75 -9.57 7.42
N GLN A 94 -13.43 -9.11 6.38
CA GLN A 94 -13.98 -9.94 5.33
C GLN A 94 -13.01 -10.02 4.16
N THR A 95 -12.80 -11.25 3.66
CA THR A 95 -11.96 -11.52 2.50
C THR A 95 -12.40 -12.82 1.84
N TYR A 96 -12.09 -12.96 0.55
CA TYR A 96 -12.30 -14.20 -0.20
C TYR A 96 -11.29 -15.30 0.16
N ASP A 97 -10.16 -14.93 0.77
CA ASP A 97 -9.14 -15.87 1.20
C ASP A 97 -9.38 -16.36 2.63
N GLN A 98 -9.84 -17.61 2.77
CA GLN A 98 -10.11 -18.22 4.07
C GLN A 98 -8.86 -18.56 4.89
N GLN A 99 -7.66 -18.43 4.32
CA GLN A 99 -6.39 -18.60 5.05
C GLN A 99 -5.90 -17.27 5.64
N ALA A 100 -6.47 -16.14 5.22
CA ALA A 100 -6.03 -14.84 5.67
C ALA A 100 -6.20 -14.70 7.19
N SER A 101 -5.17 -14.21 7.84
CA SER A 101 -5.20 -13.80 9.24
C SER A 101 -4.63 -12.39 9.33
N TYR A 102 -5.14 -11.62 10.29
CA TYR A 102 -4.76 -10.23 10.48
C TYR A 102 -4.39 -10.00 11.94
N THR A 103 -3.40 -9.15 12.15
CA THR A 103 -2.97 -8.67 13.47
C THR A 103 -3.01 -7.15 13.49
N VAL A 104 -3.26 -6.57 14.66
CA VAL A 104 -3.23 -5.13 14.86
C VAL A 104 -1.97 -4.76 15.63
N GLY A 105 -1.25 -3.77 15.12
CA GLY A 105 -0.05 -3.26 15.76
C GLY A 105 0.12 -1.75 15.59
N GLU A 106 1.27 -1.25 16.04
CA GLU A 106 1.63 0.15 15.84
C GLU A 106 1.93 0.44 14.37
N VAL A 107 1.67 1.68 13.95
CA VAL A 107 2.05 2.14 12.62
C VAL A 107 3.57 2.13 12.52
N PRO A 108 4.15 1.43 11.52
CA PRO A 108 5.58 1.36 11.38
C PRO A 108 6.13 2.76 11.08
N GLN A 109 7.08 3.23 11.88
CA GLN A 109 7.74 4.50 11.61
C GLN A 109 8.71 4.33 10.44
N ILE A 110 8.26 4.65 9.22
CA ILE A 110 9.11 4.67 8.04
C ILE A 110 10.05 5.89 8.14
N ARG A 111 11.17 5.74 8.85
CA ARG A 111 12.24 6.73 8.90
C ARG A 111 13.32 6.34 7.89
N GLY A 112 13.59 7.21 6.91
CA GLY A 112 14.68 7.06 5.95
C GLY A 112 14.36 7.56 4.54
N ALA A 113 15.39 7.60 3.67
CA ALA A 113 15.31 8.09 2.28
C ALA A 113 14.25 7.41 1.40
N VAL A 114 13.75 6.24 1.84
CA VAL A 114 12.70 5.48 1.15
C VAL A 114 11.31 6.11 1.29
N SER A 115 11.06 6.90 2.36
CA SER A 115 9.82 7.68 2.45
C SER A 115 9.71 8.70 1.33
N ALA A 116 10.83 9.27 0.86
CA ALA A 116 10.84 10.17 -0.29
C ALA A 116 10.58 9.46 -1.63
N LEU A 117 10.88 8.15 -1.72
CA LEU A 117 10.70 7.33 -2.93
C LEU A 117 9.24 6.86 -3.12
N ILE A 118 8.51 6.60 -2.03
CA ILE A 118 7.09 6.17 -2.10
C ILE A 118 6.19 7.28 -2.66
N HIS A 119 6.57 8.55 -2.49
CA HIS A 119 5.82 9.70 -3.01
C HIS A 119 6.27 10.11 -4.42
N TRP A 120 7.18 9.37 -5.06
CA TRP A 120 7.59 9.74 -6.40
C TRP A 120 6.36 9.66 -7.32
N PRO A 121 5.89 10.78 -7.90
CA PRO A 121 4.67 10.75 -8.68
C PRO A 121 4.88 9.79 -9.85
N LEU A 122 3.94 8.87 -10.07
CA LEU A 122 3.88 7.97 -11.23
C LEU A 122 4.27 8.65 -12.55
N ILE A 123 3.97 9.96 -12.66
CA ILE A 123 4.34 10.86 -13.74
C ILE A 123 5.84 10.78 -14.08
N ALA A 124 6.74 10.74 -13.11
CA ALA A 124 8.18 10.70 -13.38
C ALA A 124 8.64 9.37 -14.00
N ILE A 125 8.04 8.26 -13.58
CA ILE A 125 8.30 6.93 -14.17
C ILE A 125 7.73 6.90 -15.60
N CYS A 126 6.53 7.44 -15.81
CA CYS A 126 5.96 7.58 -17.16
C CYS A 126 6.81 8.48 -18.07
N LEU A 127 7.35 9.58 -17.54
CA LEU A 127 8.24 10.49 -18.29
C LEU A 127 9.56 9.80 -18.68
N LEU A 128 10.12 8.99 -17.78
CA LEU A 128 11.30 8.16 -18.09
C LEU A 128 11.01 7.14 -19.19
N GLY A 129 9.82 6.51 -19.16
CA GLY A 129 9.38 5.59 -20.20
C GLY A 129 9.08 6.24 -21.56
N ALA A 130 8.69 7.52 -21.59
CA ALA A 130 8.34 8.25 -22.81
C ALA A 130 9.56 8.85 -23.56
N LEU A 131 10.69 9.04 -22.88
CA LEU A 131 11.92 9.61 -23.44
C LEU A 131 12.44 8.88 -24.71
N PRO A 132 12.50 7.53 -24.75
CA PRO A 132 12.97 6.82 -25.94
C PRO A 132 12.07 7.07 -27.16
N GLY A 133 10.74 7.06 -26.95
CA GLY A 133 9.77 7.30 -28.02
C GLY A 133 9.83 8.73 -28.57
N LEU A 134 9.97 9.72 -27.69
CA LEU A 134 10.11 11.13 -28.06
C LEU A 134 11.39 11.39 -28.87
N LEU A 135 12.52 10.76 -28.51
CA LEU A 135 13.77 10.90 -29.26
C LEU A 135 13.66 10.33 -30.68
N ILE A 136 13.01 9.18 -30.84
CA ILE A 136 12.78 8.58 -32.16
C ILE A 136 11.88 9.49 -33.01
N ILE A 137 10.77 9.98 -32.45
CA ILE A 137 9.85 10.87 -33.17
C ILE A 137 10.56 12.17 -33.59
N ALA A 138 11.31 12.80 -32.67
CA ALA A 138 12.05 14.02 -32.96
C ALA A 138 13.05 13.83 -34.11
N GLU A 139 13.81 12.73 -34.10
CA GLU A 139 14.76 12.43 -35.18
C GLU A 139 14.05 12.12 -36.50
N THR A 140 12.90 11.45 -36.46
CA THR A 140 12.10 11.13 -37.64
C THR A 140 11.51 12.39 -38.28
N VAL A 141 10.98 13.31 -37.46
CA VAL A 141 10.49 14.62 -37.91
C VAL A 141 11.64 15.45 -38.47
N ARG A 142 12.79 15.50 -37.79
CA ARG A 142 13.97 16.24 -38.25
C ARG A 142 14.47 15.72 -39.61
N ARG A 143 14.51 14.40 -39.81
CA ARG A 143 14.84 13.77 -41.09
C ARG A 143 13.82 14.12 -42.17
N ARG A 144 12.53 14.11 -41.85
CA ARG A 144 11.46 14.43 -42.80
C ARG A 144 11.48 15.89 -43.22
N THR A 145 11.72 16.81 -42.29
CA THR A 145 11.86 18.25 -42.58
C THR A 145 13.10 18.53 -43.42
N ARG A 146 14.25 17.90 -43.12
CA ARG A 146 15.45 18.02 -43.95
C ARG A 146 15.24 17.49 -45.38
N ARG A 147 14.55 16.36 -45.53
CA ARG A 147 14.20 15.82 -46.86
C ARG A 147 13.27 16.75 -47.64
N ARG A 148 12.26 17.34 -47.00
CA ARG A 148 11.36 18.31 -47.64
C ARG A 148 12.10 19.59 -48.06
N LEU A 149 13.03 20.08 -47.24
CA LEU A 149 13.85 21.25 -47.60
C LEU A 149 14.82 20.93 -48.75
N ALA A 150 15.40 19.73 -48.78
CA ALA A 150 16.24 19.29 -49.90
C ALA A 150 15.45 19.08 -51.20
N GLN A 151 14.20 18.62 -51.11
CA GLN A 151 13.30 18.44 -52.28
C GLN A 151 12.72 19.77 -52.78
N GLY A 152 12.52 20.76 -51.91
CA GLY A 152 12.16 22.13 -52.30
C GLY A 152 13.32 22.96 -52.84
N ALA A 153 14.54 22.42 -52.82
CA ALA A 153 15.77 23.05 -53.32
C ALA A 153 16.26 22.46 -54.65
N MET A 154 15.48 21.59 -55.31
CA MET A 154 15.68 21.30 -56.74
C MET A 154 15.03 22.43 -57.54
N PRO A 155 15.80 23.39 -58.11
CA PRO A 155 15.24 24.26 -59.13
C PRO A 155 14.87 23.39 -60.33
N GLU A 156 13.72 23.67 -60.96
CA GLU A 156 13.58 23.31 -62.36
C GLU A 156 14.65 24.06 -63.14
N LEU A 157 15.62 23.32 -63.70
CA LEU A 157 16.26 23.45 -65.01
C LEU A 157 17.53 22.59 -65.07
#